data_AF-A0A954QCZ9-F1
#
_entry.id   AF-A0A954QCZ9-F1
#
_cell.length_a   1.000
_cell.length_b   1.000
_cell.length_c   1.000
_cell.angle_alpha   90.00
_cell.angle_beta   90.00
_cell.angle_gamma   90.00
#
_symmetry.space_group_name_H-M   'P 1'
#
loop_
_entity.id
_entity.type
_entity.pdbx_description
1 polymer ?
#
loop_
_entity_poly.entity_id
_entity_poly.type
_entity_poly.pdbx_seq_one_letter_code
_entity_poly.pdbx_strand_id
1 'polypeptide(L)'
;MYLLANNASSGMLAAGMLIIIFLLLRRSRRYVAKTKKKTQPETRRKLADARKSTPLLDAPPEILRWHVEMHETTRELKAELDSKMGALQALIRMAAEETARLEAAISRAEQLGISPRPDSLTAIEELSGGDGLEGVLESVESLSSSDDLSARRDAVYQLADQGLAAVAIARSIGAPLGDVELLMSLRTNGPTHDIG
;
A
#
# COMPACT_ATOMS: atom_id res chain seq x y z
N MET A 1 -2.39 6.63 45.53
CA MET A 1 -0.94 6.84 45.30
C MET A 1 -0.41 6.28 43.97
N TYR A 2 -1.24 5.68 43.09
CA TYR A 2 -0.80 5.16 41.78
C TYR A 2 -0.94 6.15 40.61
N LEU A 3 -1.65 7.28 40.79
CA LEU A 3 -1.86 8.29 39.74
C LEU A 3 -0.65 9.24 39.54
N LEU A 4 0.26 9.37 40.52
CA LEU A 4 1.50 10.14 40.31
C LEU A 4 2.56 9.35 39.51
N ALA A 5 2.51 8.03 39.51
CA ALA A 5 3.49 7.19 38.81
C ALA A 5 3.32 7.25 37.28
N ASN A 6 2.08 7.38 36.78
CA ASN A 6 1.80 7.42 35.34
C ASN A 6 2.21 8.75 34.68
N ASN A 7 2.22 9.83 35.47
CA ASN A 7 2.68 11.14 35.01
C ASN A 7 4.21 11.27 35.11
N ALA A 8 4.86 10.48 35.97
CA ALA A 8 6.31 10.48 36.13
C ALA A 8 7.03 9.90 34.89
N SER A 9 6.50 8.83 34.31
CA SER A 9 7.05 8.22 33.09
C SER A 9 6.93 9.14 31.87
N SER A 10 5.75 9.76 31.70
CA SER A 10 5.51 10.76 30.64
C SER A 10 6.37 12.02 30.84
N GLY A 11 6.58 12.45 32.08
CA GLY A 11 7.44 13.57 32.43
C GLY A 11 8.92 13.33 32.10
N MET A 12 9.44 12.11 32.32
CA MET A 12 10.82 11.76 31.97
C MET A 12 11.05 11.74 30.45
N LEU A 13 10.09 11.25 29.67
CA LEU A 13 10.19 11.28 28.20
C LEU A 13 10.13 12.71 27.65
N ALA A 14 9.22 13.54 28.15
CA ALA A 14 9.13 14.94 27.76
C ALA A 14 10.41 15.71 28.11
N ALA A 15 10.97 15.48 29.31
CA ALA A 15 12.24 16.08 29.72
C ALA A 15 13.41 15.62 28.84
N GLY A 16 13.48 14.33 28.50
CA GLY A 16 14.48 13.79 27.58
C GLY A 16 14.40 14.40 26.18
N MET A 17 13.18 14.52 25.63
CA MET A 17 12.94 15.14 24.34
C MET A 17 13.36 16.63 24.32
N LEU A 18 13.05 17.37 25.39
CA LEU A 18 13.48 18.76 25.54
C LEU A 18 15.00 18.90 25.62
N ILE A 19 15.70 18.00 26.32
CA ILE A 19 17.17 18.00 26.40
C ILE A 19 17.79 17.70 25.02
N ILE A 20 17.23 16.77 24.25
CA ILE A 20 17.70 16.46 22.90
C ILE A 20 17.48 17.65 21.96
N ILE A 21 16.29 18.26 21.96
CA ILE A 21 15.98 19.46 21.18
C ILE A 21 16.93 20.61 21.55
N PHE A 22 17.19 20.79 22.85
CA PHE A 22 18.13 21.80 23.34
C PHE A 22 19.57 21.52 22.89
N LEU A 23 20.03 20.27 22.92
CA LEU A 23 21.36 19.87 22.43
C LEU A 23 21.51 20.10 20.93
N LEU A 24 20.48 19.77 20.15
CA LEU A 24 20.46 19.99 18.69
C LEU A 24 20.49 21.50 18.35
N LEU A 25 19.71 22.31 19.05
CA LEU A 25 19.71 23.77 18.88
C LEU A 25 21.05 24.39 19.31
N ARG A 26 21.65 23.94 20.41
CA ARG A 26 22.93 24.44 20.90
C ARG A 26 24.08 24.05 19.96
N ARG A 27 24.05 22.84 19.40
CA ARG A 27 25.04 22.37 18.42
C ARG A 27 24.91 23.11 17.09
N SER A 28 23.67 23.31 16.61
CA SER A 28 23.37 24.06 15.39
C SER A 28 23.80 25.53 15.50
N ARG A 29 23.50 26.19 16.64
CA ARG A 29 23.91 27.58 16.88
C ARG A 29 25.43 27.77 16.86
N ARG A 30 26.22 26.79 17.33
CA ARG A 30 27.70 26.86 17.26
C ARG A 30 28.22 26.77 15.82
N TYR A 31 27.52 26.06 14.94
CA TYR A 31 27.86 26.02 13.50
C TYR A 31 27.46 27.33 12.80
N VAL A 32 26.28 27.87 13.10
CA VAL A 32 25.77 29.10 12.48
C VAL A 32 26.48 30.37 13.01
N ALA A 33 27.02 30.34 14.23
CA ALA A 33 27.78 31.48 14.78
C ALA A 33 29.12 31.69 14.08
N LYS A 34 29.70 30.68 13.43
CA LYS A 34 30.94 30.84 12.64
C LYS A 34 30.70 31.52 11.30
N THR A 35 29.48 31.50 10.75
CA THR A 35 29.14 32.11 9.46
C THR A 35 28.63 33.55 9.54
N LYS A 36 28.29 34.06 10.75
CA LYS A 36 27.72 35.42 10.90
C LYS A 36 28.71 36.53 11.29
N LYS A 37 30.02 36.25 11.42
CA LYS A 37 31.00 37.25 11.88
C LYS A 37 31.60 38.13 10.77
N LYS A 38 31.01 38.20 9.57
CA LYS A 38 31.59 38.95 8.43
C LYS A 38 30.62 39.83 7.64
N THR A 39 29.55 40.34 8.26
CA THR A 39 28.58 41.18 7.52
C THR A 39 28.05 42.37 8.33
N GLN A 40 28.83 43.45 8.36
CA GLN A 40 28.40 44.87 8.45
C GLN A 40 29.66 45.77 8.35
N PRO A 41 29.58 47.05 7.91
CA PRO A 41 28.92 47.64 6.75
C PRO A 41 29.91 48.50 5.93
N GLU A 42 30.26 48.10 4.70
CA GLU A 42 31.11 48.86 3.75
C GLU A 42 30.46 48.84 2.35
N THR A 43 29.14 49.06 2.32
CA THR A 43 28.24 48.74 1.19
C THR A 43 28.25 49.74 0.03
N ARG A 44 29.31 50.54 -0.15
CA ARG A 44 29.38 51.43 -1.34
C ARG A 44 30.67 51.44 -2.15
N ARG A 45 31.78 50.87 -1.66
CA ARG A 45 33.04 50.80 -2.44
C ARG A 45 33.32 49.43 -3.07
N LYS A 46 32.69 48.35 -2.58
CA LYS A 46 32.99 46.97 -3.02
C LYS A 46 32.19 46.45 -4.22
N LEU A 47 31.28 47.24 -4.79
CA LEU A 47 30.57 46.86 -6.02
C LEU A 47 31.49 46.88 -7.26
N ALA A 48 32.59 47.64 -7.23
CA ALA A 48 33.58 47.65 -8.31
C ALA A 48 34.59 46.48 -8.21
N ASP A 49 34.93 46.04 -6.99
CA ASP A 49 35.88 44.92 -6.77
C ASP A 49 35.20 43.53 -6.77
N ALA A 50 33.90 43.44 -6.47
CA ALA A 50 33.16 42.17 -6.50
C ALA A 50 32.99 41.58 -7.92
N ARG A 51 33.31 42.34 -8.97
CA ARG A 51 33.39 41.83 -10.34
C ARG A 51 34.72 41.11 -10.66
N LYS A 52 35.74 41.27 -9.81
CA LYS A 52 37.08 40.68 -10.01
C LYS A 52 37.38 39.49 -9.09
N SER A 53 36.58 39.24 -8.06
CA SER A 53 36.71 38.02 -7.27
C SER A 53 35.67 37.01 -7.76
N THR A 54 36.08 36.15 -8.69
CA THR A 54 35.57 34.79 -8.89
C THR A 54 36.29 33.89 -7.87
N PRO A 55 35.82 33.76 -6.61
CA PRO A 55 36.44 32.88 -5.62
C PRO A 55 36.34 31.37 -5.97
N LEU A 56 35.74 31.04 -7.12
CA LEU A 56 35.64 29.68 -7.66
C LEU A 56 36.77 29.32 -8.62
N LEU A 57 37.57 30.28 -9.12
CA LEU A 57 38.70 29.96 -10.01
C LEU A 57 39.90 29.33 -9.29
N ASP A 58 39.94 29.43 -7.97
CA ASP A 58 41.02 28.88 -7.12
C ASP A 58 40.57 27.64 -6.33
N ALA A 59 39.35 27.15 -6.59
CA ALA A 59 38.90 25.87 -6.06
C ALA A 59 39.59 24.76 -6.87
N PRO A 60 40.13 23.71 -6.21
CA PRO A 60 40.68 22.56 -6.90
C PRO A 60 39.70 22.06 -7.98
N PRO A 61 40.19 21.73 -9.18
CA PRO A 61 39.34 21.35 -10.31
C PRO A 61 38.44 20.14 -9.97
N GLU A 62 38.83 19.30 -9.01
CA GLU A 62 37.97 18.24 -8.51
C GLU A 62 36.69 18.80 -7.87
N ILE A 63 36.77 19.84 -7.04
CA ILE A 63 35.61 20.41 -6.34
C ILE A 63 34.60 21.00 -7.34
N LEU A 64 35.11 21.69 -8.37
CA LEU A 64 34.27 22.22 -9.44
C LEU A 64 33.56 21.09 -10.21
N ARG A 65 34.29 20.00 -10.49
CA ARG A 65 33.70 18.82 -11.15
C ARG A 65 32.61 18.18 -10.31
N TRP A 66 32.88 17.97 -9.02
CA TRP A 66 31.88 17.44 -8.07
C TRP A 66 30.66 18.35 -7.99
N HIS A 67 30.83 19.67 -8.03
CA HIS A 67 29.71 20.61 -7.98
C HIS A 67 28.83 20.52 -9.22
N VAL A 68 29.43 20.42 -10.42
CA VAL A 68 28.68 20.23 -11.66
C VAL A 68 27.97 18.87 -11.65
N GLU A 69 28.66 17.80 -11.25
CA GLU A 69 28.07 16.47 -11.15
C GLU A 69 26.86 16.45 -10.21
N MET A 70 26.95 17.08 -9.04
CA MET A 70 25.82 17.22 -8.11
C MET A 70 24.69 18.09 -8.70
N HIS A 71 25.02 19.12 -9.47
CA HIS A 71 24.00 19.92 -10.14
C HIS A 71 23.26 19.13 -11.24
N GLU A 72 23.96 18.27 -11.97
CA GLU A 72 23.33 17.39 -12.95
C GLU A 72 22.47 16.31 -12.26
N THR A 73 22.96 15.66 -11.19
CA THR A 73 22.16 14.66 -10.46
C THR A 73 20.91 15.28 -9.84
N THR A 74 21.00 16.48 -9.28
CA THR A 74 19.82 17.17 -8.74
C THR A 74 18.80 17.53 -9.81
N ARG A 75 19.26 17.90 -11.02
CA ARG A 75 18.38 18.16 -12.16
C ARG A 75 17.70 16.90 -12.65
N GLU A 76 18.44 15.80 -12.73
CA GLU A 76 17.91 14.49 -13.12
C GLU A 76 16.87 13.98 -12.11
N LEU A 77 17.19 14.00 -10.81
CA LEU A 77 16.27 13.62 -9.74
C LEU A 77 15.00 14.48 -9.76
N LYS A 78 15.12 15.77 -10.02
CA LYS A 78 13.98 16.66 -10.14
C LYS A 78 13.08 16.25 -11.30
N ALA A 79 13.66 15.97 -12.47
CA ALA A 79 12.91 15.54 -13.65
C ALA A 79 12.18 14.21 -13.40
N GLU A 80 12.82 13.25 -12.73
CA GLU A 80 12.21 11.98 -12.36
C GLU A 80 11.05 12.18 -11.37
N LEU A 81 11.24 13.01 -10.35
CA LEU A 81 10.19 13.34 -9.39
C LEU A 81 9.01 14.04 -10.05
N ASP A 82 9.25 15.02 -10.91
CA ASP A 82 8.19 15.73 -11.64
C ASP A 82 7.40 14.76 -12.54
N SER A 83 8.08 13.81 -13.19
CA SER A 83 7.45 12.74 -13.98
C SER A 83 6.56 11.82 -13.13
N LYS A 84 7.07 11.35 -11.99
CA LYS A 84 6.32 10.48 -11.06
C LYS A 84 5.13 11.22 -10.43
N MET A 85 5.30 12.51 -10.12
CA MET A 85 4.22 13.35 -9.60
C MET A 85 3.09 13.48 -10.64
N GLY A 86 3.43 13.68 -11.91
CA GLY A 86 2.45 13.73 -13.00
C GLY A 86 1.69 12.41 -13.15
N ALA A 87 2.39 11.27 -13.10
CA ALA A 87 1.75 9.95 -13.14
C ALA A 87 0.80 9.73 -11.95
N LEU A 88 1.21 10.10 -10.73
CA LEU A 88 0.37 10.01 -9.54
C LEU A 88 -0.86 10.90 -9.63
N GLN A 89 -0.72 12.14 -10.10
CA GLN A 89 -1.84 13.04 -10.31
C GLN A 89 -2.85 12.48 -11.32
N ALA A 90 -2.36 11.86 -12.41
CA ALA A 90 -3.22 11.22 -13.39
C ALA A 90 -3.97 10.02 -12.80
N LEU A 91 -3.31 9.18 -11.99
CA LEU A 91 -3.94 8.05 -11.31
C LEU A 91 -4.98 8.48 -10.28
N ILE A 92 -4.70 9.53 -9.49
CA ILE A 92 -5.66 10.08 -8.53
C ILE A 92 -6.90 10.59 -9.27
N ARG A 93 -6.71 11.29 -10.39
CA ARG A 93 -7.83 11.77 -11.20
C ARG A 93 -8.66 10.62 -11.75
N MET A 94 -8.01 9.58 -12.28
CA MET A 94 -8.70 8.39 -12.79
C MET A 94 -9.49 7.67 -11.68
N ALA A 95 -8.89 7.51 -10.51
CA ALA A 95 -9.58 6.91 -9.36
C ALA A 95 -10.82 7.73 -8.96
N ALA A 96 -10.70 9.06 -8.90
CA ALA A 96 -11.82 9.94 -8.59
C ALA A 96 -12.94 9.85 -9.65
N GLU A 97 -12.60 9.74 -10.93
CA GLU A 97 -13.56 9.55 -12.02
C GLU A 97 -14.32 8.22 -11.88
N GLU A 98 -13.62 7.12 -11.54
CA GLU A 98 -14.25 5.82 -11.31
C GLU A 98 -15.09 5.80 -10.03
N THR A 99 -14.64 6.43 -8.93
CA THR A 99 -15.45 6.58 -7.71
C THR A 99 -16.73 7.35 -8.00
N ALA A 100 -16.65 8.49 -8.70
CA ALA A 100 -17.82 9.26 -9.07
C ALA A 100 -18.78 8.46 -9.97
N ARG A 101 -18.24 7.64 -10.87
CA ARG A 101 -19.04 6.73 -11.71
C ARG A 101 -19.75 5.66 -10.88
N LEU A 102 -19.05 5.04 -9.92
CA LEU A 102 -19.62 4.03 -9.03
C LEU A 102 -20.70 4.62 -8.12
N GLU A 103 -20.43 5.78 -7.51
CA GLU A 103 -21.41 6.51 -6.70
C GLU A 103 -22.65 6.84 -7.52
N ALA A 104 -22.49 7.34 -8.75
CA ALA A 104 -23.61 7.60 -9.64
C ALA A 104 -24.40 6.34 -10.00
N ALA A 105 -23.73 5.20 -10.17
CA ALA A 105 -24.40 3.91 -10.42
C ALA A 105 -25.18 3.43 -9.19
N ILE A 106 -24.60 3.56 -7.99
CA ILE A 106 -25.25 3.23 -6.71
C ILE A 106 -26.47 4.11 -6.50
N SER A 107 -26.34 5.43 -6.64
CA SER A 107 -27.48 6.36 -6.49
C SER A 107 -28.61 6.08 -7.48
N ARG A 108 -28.30 5.64 -8.72
CA ARG A 108 -29.33 5.20 -9.68
C ARG A 108 -30.01 3.91 -9.23
N ALA A 109 -29.26 2.94 -8.70
CA ALA A 109 -29.83 1.69 -8.17
C ALA A 109 -30.75 1.96 -6.97
N GLU A 110 -30.35 2.85 -6.07
CA GLU A 110 -31.18 3.30 -4.94
C GLU A 110 -32.48 3.96 -5.39
N GLN A 111 -32.43 4.82 -6.41
CA GLN A 111 -33.64 5.45 -6.99
C GLN A 111 -34.60 4.43 -7.60
N LEU A 112 -34.08 3.31 -8.11
CA LEU A 112 -34.88 2.20 -8.64
C LEU A 112 -35.40 1.26 -7.54
N GLY A 113 -35.13 1.56 -6.26
CA GLY A 113 -35.51 0.72 -5.13
C GLY A 113 -34.68 -0.55 -4.98
N ILE A 114 -33.56 -0.66 -5.71
CA ILE A 114 -32.59 -1.74 -5.57
C ILE A 114 -31.66 -1.32 -4.43
N SER A 115 -32.17 -1.40 -3.20
CA SER A 115 -31.37 -1.07 -2.02
C SER A 115 -30.34 -2.18 -1.79
N PRO A 116 -29.03 -1.88 -1.70
CA PRO A 116 -28.06 -2.85 -1.24
C PRO A 116 -28.49 -3.31 0.15
N ARG A 117 -28.88 -4.58 0.29
CA ARG A 117 -29.29 -5.15 1.55
C ARG A 117 -28.13 -4.95 2.56
N PRO A 118 -28.29 -4.12 3.61
CA PRO A 118 -27.22 -3.86 4.57
C PRO A 118 -26.75 -5.15 5.26
N ASP A 119 -27.58 -6.20 5.21
CA ASP A 119 -27.29 -7.52 5.72
C ASP A 119 -26.13 -8.23 5.02
N SER A 120 -25.64 -7.82 3.84
CA SER A 120 -24.56 -8.59 3.20
C SER A 120 -23.22 -8.40 3.90
N LEU A 121 -22.96 -7.19 4.44
CA LEU A 121 -21.71 -6.91 5.15
C LEU A 121 -21.73 -7.48 6.57
N THR A 122 -22.88 -7.38 7.26
CA THR A 122 -23.08 -8.01 8.56
C THR A 122 -23.21 -9.53 8.47
N ALA A 123 -23.79 -10.10 7.40
CA ALA A 123 -23.79 -11.55 7.19
C ALA A 123 -22.39 -12.09 6.89
N ILE A 124 -21.55 -11.34 6.17
CA ILE A 124 -20.14 -11.71 5.97
C ILE A 124 -19.35 -11.59 7.29
N GLU A 125 -19.67 -10.60 8.13
CA GLU A 125 -19.05 -10.43 9.45
C GLU A 125 -19.53 -11.50 10.47
N GLU A 126 -20.81 -11.88 10.45
CA GLU A 126 -21.38 -13.01 11.22
C GLU A 126 -20.80 -14.36 10.77
N LEU A 127 -20.52 -14.53 9.47
CA LEU A 127 -19.82 -15.72 8.96
C LEU A 127 -18.33 -15.75 9.35
N SER A 128 -17.73 -14.59 9.64
CA SER A 128 -16.33 -14.48 10.08
C SER A 128 -16.18 -14.49 11.61
N GLY A 129 -17.23 -14.20 12.35
CA GLY A 129 -17.30 -14.31 13.81
C GLY A 129 -17.49 -15.76 14.21
N GLY A 130 -16.40 -16.43 14.58
CA GLY A 130 -16.34 -17.87 14.92
C GLY A 130 -17.11 -18.31 16.18
N ASP A 131 -18.19 -17.62 16.56
CA ASP A 131 -19.04 -17.93 17.72
C ASP A 131 -20.47 -18.38 17.30
N GLY A 132 -20.77 -18.42 16.00
CA GLY A 132 -22.09 -18.81 15.44
C GLY A 132 -22.17 -20.21 14.84
N LEU A 133 -21.21 -21.10 15.10
CA LEU A 133 -21.13 -22.41 14.42
C LEU A 133 -22.18 -23.43 14.85
N GLU A 134 -22.94 -23.19 15.92
CA GLU A 134 -23.86 -24.19 16.47
C GLU A 134 -25.28 -24.11 15.87
N GLY A 135 -25.72 -22.94 15.38
CA GLY A 135 -27.06 -22.77 14.76
C GLY A 135 -27.10 -22.89 13.24
N VAL A 136 -25.97 -22.68 12.56
CA VAL A 136 -25.89 -22.71 11.09
C VAL A 136 -25.73 -24.14 10.55
N LEU A 137 -25.09 -25.04 11.30
CA LEU A 137 -24.92 -26.45 10.89
C LEU A 137 -26.27 -27.16 10.70
N GLU A 138 -27.27 -26.86 11.53
CA GLU A 138 -28.61 -27.49 11.44
C GLU A 138 -29.44 -26.96 10.26
N SER A 139 -29.16 -25.74 9.79
CA SER A 139 -29.88 -25.12 8.66
C SER A 139 -29.21 -25.35 7.30
N VAL A 140 -27.89 -25.47 7.24
CA VAL A 140 -27.12 -25.70 6.00
C VAL A 140 -27.14 -27.17 5.58
N GLU A 141 -27.24 -28.13 6.51
CA GLU A 141 -27.41 -29.56 6.17
C GLU A 141 -28.72 -29.85 5.40
N SER A 142 -29.71 -28.95 5.46
CA SER A 142 -31.00 -29.16 4.80
C SER A 142 -31.08 -28.69 3.33
N LEU A 143 -30.10 -27.92 2.83
CA LEU A 143 -30.17 -27.28 1.50
C LEU A 143 -28.98 -27.56 0.56
N SER A 144 -28.00 -28.35 0.97
CA SER A 144 -26.99 -28.91 0.05
C SER A 144 -26.56 -30.27 0.55
N SER A 145 -27.24 -31.30 0.04
CA SER A 145 -26.87 -32.69 0.20
C SER A 145 -25.37 -32.82 -0.09
N SER A 146 -24.59 -33.24 0.90
CA SER A 146 -23.18 -33.62 0.72
C SER A 146 -22.99 -34.61 -0.43
N ASP A 147 -24.04 -35.37 -0.74
CA ASP A 147 -24.18 -36.25 -1.90
C ASP A 147 -24.13 -35.56 -3.27
N ASP A 148 -24.65 -34.33 -3.41
CA ASP A 148 -24.61 -33.61 -4.70
C ASP A 148 -23.19 -33.11 -5.01
N LEU A 149 -22.46 -32.69 -3.97
CA LEU A 149 -21.07 -32.25 -4.09
C LEU A 149 -20.11 -33.42 -4.34
N SER A 150 -20.37 -34.60 -3.77
CA SER A 150 -19.60 -35.82 -4.06
C SER A 150 -19.88 -36.33 -5.47
N ALA A 151 -21.15 -36.42 -5.87
CA ALA A 151 -21.53 -36.82 -7.23
C ALA A 151 -20.93 -35.91 -8.30
N ARG A 152 -20.92 -34.59 -8.06
CA ARG A 152 -20.31 -33.61 -8.97
C ARG A 152 -18.79 -33.76 -9.06
N ARG A 153 -18.12 -34.04 -7.94
CA ARG A 153 -16.67 -34.31 -7.90
C ARG A 153 -16.30 -35.56 -8.68
N ASP A 154 -17.07 -36.63 -8.50
CA ASP A 154 -16.85 -37.90 -9.18
C ASP A 154 -17.03 -37.76 -10.70
N ALA A 155 -18.04 -36.99 -11.15
CA ALA A 155 -18.23 -36.68 -12.56
C ALA A 155 -17.05 -35.90 -13.17
N VAL A 156 -16.50 -34.92 -12.45
CA VAL A 156 -15.30 -34.17 -12.88
C VAL A 156 -14.10 -35.10 -13.02
N TYR A 157 -13.89 -36.02 -12.07
CA TYR A 157 -12.78 -36.97 -12.14
C TYR A 157 -12.93 -37.98 -13.26
N GLN A 158 -14.13 -38.50 -13.50
CA GLN A 158 -14.40 -39.44 -14.59
C GLN A 158 -14.12 -38.81 -15.97
N LEU A 159 -14.46 -37.53 -16.17
CA LEU A 159 -14.17 -36.83 -17.42
C LEU A 159 -12.68 -36.47 -17.54
N ALA A 160 -12.01 -36.17 -16.43
CA ALA A 160 -10.56 -35.98 -16.41
C ALA A 160 -9.81 -37.28 -16.77
N ASP A 161 -10.29 -38.44 -16.32
CA ASP A 161 -9.75 -39.76 -16.68
C ASP A 161 -9.88 -40.11 -18.16
N GLN A 162 -10.84 -39.48 -18.84
CA GLN A 162 -11.00 -39.57 -20.30
C GLN A 162 -10.01 -38.64 -21.05
N GLY A 163 -9.16 -37.90 -20.34
CA GLY A 163 -8.16 -36.99 -20.91
C GLY A 163 -8.73 -35.65 -21.36
N LEU A 164 -9.93 -35.27 -20.91
CA LEU A 164 -10.53 -33.98 -21.25
C LEU A 164 -9.86 -32.83 -20.48
N ALA A 165 -9.67 -31.70 -21.16
CA ALA A 165 -9.17 -30.48 -20.53
C ALA A 165 -10.21 -29.84 -19.61
N ALA A 166 -9.78 -29.15 -18.55
CA ALA A 166 -10.65 -28.50 -17.55
C ALA A 166 -11.75 -27.61 -18.18
N VAL A 167 -11.43 -26.90 -19.26
CA VAL A 167 -12.38 -26.06 -20.00
C VAL A 167 -13.50 -26.88 -20.66
N ALA A 168 -13.18 -28.05 -21.20
CA ALA A 168 -14.18 -28.95 -21.80
C ALA A 168 -15.08 -29.57 -20.73
N ILE A 169 -14.49 -29.95 -19.59
CA ILE A 169 -15.22 -30.50 -18.43
C ILE A 169 -16.21 -29.47 -17.88
N ALA A 170 -15.74 -28.24 -17.63
CA ALA A 170 -16.55 -27.12 -17.16
C ALA A 170 -17.76 -26.86 -18.05
N ARG A 171 -17.55 -26.86 -19.39
CA ARG A 171 -18.63 -26.71 -20.36
C ARG A 171 -19.61 -27.88 -20.36
N SER A 172 -19.14 -29.11 -20.19
CA SER A 172 -19.99 -30.31 -20.21
C SER A 172 -20.89 -30.46 -18.97
N ILE A 173 -20.39 -30.06 -17.80
CA ILE A 173 -21.11 -30.18 -16.51
C ILE A 173 -21.84 -28.87 -16.14
N GLY A 174 -21.58 -27.77 -16.85
CA GLY A 174 -22.13 -26.45 -16.51
C GLY A 174 -21.54 -25.89 -15.21
N ALA A 175 -20.26 -26.18 -14.95
CA ALA A 175 -19.53 -25.72 -13.77
C ALA A 175 -18.62 -24.53 -14.09
N PRO A 176 -18.34 -23.63 -13.13
CA PRO A 176 -17.30 -22.62 -13.28
C PRO A 176 -15.93 -23.27 -13.53
N LEU A 177 -15.13 -22.68 -14.44
CA LEU A 177 -13.80 -23.21 -14.77
C LEU A 177 -12.89 -23.31 -13.55
N GLY A 178 -12.91 -22.29 -12.67
CA GLY A 178 -12.11 -22.27 -11.46
C GLY A 178 -12.41 -23.43 -10.50
N ASP A 179 -13.69 -23.81 -10.35
CA ASP A 179 -14.10 -24.93 -9.50
C ASP A 179 -13.54 -26.26 -10.03
N VAL A 180 -13.58 -26.44 -11.36
CA VAL A 180 -13.03 -27.63 -12.02
C VAL A 180 -11.51 -27.69 -11.88
N GLU A 181 -10.81 -26.57 -12.07
CA GLU A 181 -9.36 -26.48 -11.89
C GLU A 181 -8.95 -26.76 -10.44
N LEU A 182 -9.72 -26.25 -9.47
CA LEU A 182 -9.51 -26.53 -8.05
C LEU A 182 -9.70 -28.02 -7.75
N LEU A 183 -10.79 -28.63 -8.20
CA LEU A 183 -11.05 -30.06 -8.01
C LEU A 183 -9.95 -30.92 -8.65
N MET A 184 -9.51 -30.58 -9.86
CA MET A 184 -8.40 -31.28 -10.51
C MET A 184 -7.09 -31.12 -9.73
N SER A 185 -6.81 -29.92 -9.20
CA SER A 185 -5.62 -29.64 -8.38
C SER A 185 -5.64 -30.40 -7.04
N LEU A 186 -6.82 -30.56 -6.44
CA LEU A 186 -7.01 -31.35 -5.23
C LEU A 186 -6.75 -32.84 -5.48
N ARG A 187 -7.04 -33.34 -6.69
CA ARG A 187 -6.72 -34.71 -7.08
C ARG A 187 -5.21 -34.90 -7.29
N THR A 188 -4.53 -33.97 -7.98
CA THR A 188 -3.09 -34.09 -8.24
C THR A 188 -2.25 -33.95 -6.97
N ASN A 189 -2.75 -33.18 -6.00
CA ASN A 189 -2.08 -32.92 -4.72
C ASN A 189 -2.65 -33.75 -3.56
N GLY A 190 -3.63 -34.60 -3.81
CA GLY A 190 -4.19 -35.50 -2.81
C GLY A 190 -3.14 -36.52 -2.38
N PRO A 191 -3.12 -36.94 -1.09
CA PRO A 191 -2.18 -37.93 -0.62
C PRO A 191 -2.31 -39.18 -1.48
N THR A 192 -1.23 -39.51 -2.19
CA THR A 192 -1.07 -40.76 -2.92
C THR A 192 -1.36 -41.91 -1.96
N HIS A 193 -2.55 -42.50 -2.06
CA HIS A 193 -2.80 -43.81 -1.50
C HIS A 193 -2.00 -44.78 -2.37
N ASP A 194 -0.76 -44.98 -1.94
CA ASP A 194 0.16 -45.99 -2.42
C ASP A 194 -0.55 -47.34 -2.26
N ILE A 195 -0.98 -47.91 -3.38
CA ILE A 195 -1.34 -49.33 -3.49
C ILE A 195 -0.57 -49.84 -4.71
N GLY A 196 0.60 -50.40 -4.42
CA GLY A 196 1.53 -51.00 -5.37
C GLY A 196 2.78 -51.47 -4.66
#